data_AF-A0A7V8YA07-F1
#
_entry.id   AF-A0A7V8YA07-F1
#
_cell.length_a   1.000
_cell.length_b   1.000
_cell.length_c   1.000
_cell.angle_alpha   90.00
_cell.angle_beta   90.00
_cell.angle_gamma   90.00
#
_symmetry.space_group_name_H-M   'P 1'
#
loop_
_entity.id
_entity.type
_entity.pdbx_description
1 polymer ?
#
loop_
_entity_poly.entity_id
_entity_poly.type
_entity_poly.pdbx_seq_one_letter_code
_entity_poly.pdbx_strand_id
1 'polypeptide(L)' 'MLLEKQALSLEEMESQVTLDLPNREMLLVTVVITNLLNNLSIDVDVKNNNVAVQVCAVVTALSSLVSTPLSCEIRQ' A
#
# COMPACT_ATOMS: atom_id res chain seq x y z
N MET A 1 -13.80 -16.42 -41.74
CA MET A 1 -14.68 -16.61 -40.57
C MET A 1 -14.69 -15.30 -39.81
N LEU A 2 -15.79 -14.55 -39.86
CA LEU A 2 -15.94 -13.36 -39.02
C LEU A 2 -16.25 -13.84 -37.60
N LEU A 3 -15.46 -13.43 -36.61
CA LEU A 3 -15.83 -13.56 -35.20
C LEU A 3 -17.01 -12.62 -34.96
N GLU A 4 -18.22 -13.13 -35.06
CA GLU A 4 -19.41 -12.38 -34.66
C GLU A 4 -19.45 -12.29 -33.13
N LYS A 5 -19.53 -11.06 -32.61
CA LYS A 5 -19.66 -10.78 -31.18
C LYS A 5 -21.01 -11.33 -30.70
N GLN A 6 -21.01 -12.50 -30.08
CA GLN A 6 -22.21 -13.04 -29.44
C GLN A 6 -22.61 -12.18 -28.25
N ALA A 7 -23.90 -11.84 -28.18
CA ALA A 7 -24.47 -11.23 -26.99
C ALA A 7 -24.55 -12.30 -25.90
N LEU A 8 -23.95 -12.01 -24.75
CA LEU A 8 -24.08 -12.85 -23.55
C LEU A 8 -25.54 -12.84 -23.10
N SER A 9 -26.03 -14.00 -22.69
CA SER A 9 -27.31 -14.15 -22.00
C SER A 9 -27.25 -13.51 -20.60
N LEU A 10 -28.42 -13.17 -20.04
CA LEU A 10 -28.52 -12.61 -18.69
C LEU A 10 -27.88 -13.53 -17.64
N GLU A 11 -28.05 -14.84 -17.75
CA GLU A 11 -27.42 -15.83 -16.86
C GLU A 11 -25.88 -15.84 -16.98
N GLU A 12 -25.35 -15.70 -18.19
CA GLU A 12 -23.89 -15.59 -18.39
C GLU A 12 -23.33 -14.26 -17.89
N MET A 13 -24.12 -13.18 -17.93
CA MET A 13 -23.76 -11.90 -17.33
C MET A 13 -23.76 -11.97 -15.81
N GLU A 14 -24.75 -12.58 -15.19
CA GLU A 14 -24.86 -12.72 -13.74
C GLU A 14 -23.80 -13.66 -13.15
N SER A 15 -23.44 -14.72 -13.88
CA SER A 15 -22.33 -15.63 -13.49
C SER A 15 -20.97 -14.93 -13.36
N GLN A 16 -20.79 -13.78 -14.02
CA GLN A 16 -19.57 -12.98 -13.94
C GLN A 16 -19.56 -12.01 -12.76
N VAL A 17 -20.69 -11.81 -12.08
CA VAL A 17 -20.83 -10.86 -10.97
C VAL A 17 -20.54 -11.50 -9.61
N THR A 18 -20.50 -12.84 -9.51
CA THR A 18 -20.39 -13.56 -8.22
C THR A 18 -18.95 -13.78 -7.72
N LEU A 19 -17.95 -13.08 -8.26
CA LEU A 19 -16.60 -13.06 -7.70
C LEU A 19 -16.49 -11.89 -6.72
N ASP A 20 -17.15 -12.01 -5.58
CA ASP A 20 -16.91 -11.11 -4.46
C ASP A 20 -15.41 -11.22 -4.13
N LEU A 21 -14.67 -10.13 -4.37
CA LEU A 21 -13.24 -10.12 -4.10
C LEU A 21 -13.08 -10.41 -2.61
N PRO A 22 -12.29 -11.43 -2.23
CA PRO A 22 -12.09 -11.74 -0.82
C PRO A 22 -11.62 -10.47 -0.11
N ASN A 23 -12.09 -10.27 1.13
CA ASN A 23 -11.63 -9.18 1.97
C ASN A 23 -10.11 -9.12 1.87
N ARG A 24 -9.57 -8.00 1.39
CA ARG A 24 -8.13 -7.80 1.33
C ARG A 24 -7.64 -7.82 2.76
N GLU A 25 -7.00 -8.92 3.17
CA GLU A 25 -6.19 -8.93 4.38
C GLU A 25 -5.11 -7.87 4.16
N MET A 26 -5.31 -6.72 4.78
CA MET A 26 -4.34 -5.65 4.66
C MET A 26 -3.12 -6.12 5.44
N LEU A 27 -2.03 -6.37 4.71
CA LEU A 27 -0.77 -6.81 5.28
C LEU A 27 -0.37 -5.83 6.39
N LEU A 28 -0.04 -6.38 7.56
CA LEU A 28 0.62 -5.61 8.59
C LEU A 28 2.04 -5.35 8.12
N VAL A 29 2.42 -4.09 8.08
CA VAL A 29 3.70 -3.62 7.55
C VAL A 29 4.30 -2.69 8.59
N THR A 30 5.60 -2.82 8.84
CA THR A 30 6.31 -1.99 9.82
C THR A 30 7.06 -0.90 9.09
N VAL A 31 6.86 0.34 9.52
CA VAL A 31 7.64 1.49 9.07
C VAL A 31 8.76 1.73 10.07
N VAL A 32 10.00 1.69 9.61
CA VAL A 32 11.19 1.95 10.42
C VAL A 32 11.71 3.35 10.08
N ILE A 33 11.64 4.26 11.03
CA ILE A 33 12.18 5.62 10.90
C ILE A 33 13.50 5.68 11.64
N THR A 34 14.58 6.02 10.96
CA THR A 34 15.92 6.10 11.58
C THR A 34 16.47 7.51 11.49
N ASN A 35 16.96 8.02 12.61
CA ASN A 35 17.76 9.23 12.64
C ASN A 35 19.20 8.90 12.22
N LEU A 36 19.64 9.49 11.11
CA LEU A 36 20.95 9.18 10.52
C LEU A 36 22.13 9.83 11.26
N LEU A 37 21.89 10.75 12.20
CA LEU A 37 22.96 11.37 13.01
C LEU A 37 23.39 10.50 14.19
N ASN A 38 22.44 9.79 14.79
CA ASN A 38 22.67 9.04 16.03
C ASN A 38 22.20 7.58 15.97
N ASN A 39 21.71 7.14 14.82
CA ASN A 39 21.25 5.78 14.55
C ASN A 39 20.13 5.30 15.49
N LEU A 40 19.36 6.23 16.06
CA LEU A 40 18.15 5.90 16.81
C LEU A 40 17.01 5.61 15.84
N SER A 41 16.30 4.50 16.05
CA SER A 41 15.18 4.08 15.22
C SER A 41 13.88 3.97 16.02
N ILE A 42 12.76 4.19 15.32
CA ILE A 42 11.41 3.96 15.83
C ILE A 42 10.69 3.07 14.81
N ASP A 43 10.04 2.03 15.34
CA ASP A 43 9.26 1.09 14.54
C ASP A 43 7.77 1.40 14.73
N VAL A 44 7.05 1.52 13.63
CA VAL A 44 5.63 1.87 13.60
C VAL A 44 4.86 0.84 12.78
N ASP A 45 4.05 0.04 13.45
CA ASP A 45 3.21 -0.95 12.77
C ASP A 45 1.97 -0.30 12.14
N VAL A 46 1.81 -0.53 10.85
CA VAL A 46 0.69 -0.02 10.07
C VAL A 46 0.00 -1.15 9.32
N LYS A 47 -1.33 -1.17 9.39
CA LYS A 47 -2.14 -2.20 8.75
C LYS A 47 -2.41 -1.91 7.27
N ASN A 48 -1.84 -0.86 6.68
CA ASN A 48 -2.19 -0.46 5.32
C ASN A 48 -0.98 0.12 4.61
N ASN A 49 -0.59 -0.49 3.50
CA ASN A 49 0.57 -0.09 2.69
C ASN A 49 0.47 1.37 2.22
N ASN A 50 -0.73 1.86 1.88
CA ASN A 50 -0.91 3.26 1.48
C ASN A 50 -0.60 4.21 2.64
N VAL A 51 -0.95 3.83 3.87
CA VAL A 51 -0.62 4.62 5.06
C VAL A 51 0.89 4.57 5.31
N ALA A 52 1.53 3.40 5.19
CA ALA A 52 2.99 3.27 5.32
C ALA A 52 3.75 4.19 4.35
N VAL A 53 3.32 4.24 3.08
CA VAL A 53 3.89 5.14 2.06
C VAL A 53 3.69 6.61 2.41
N GLN A 54 2.49 6.99 2.88
CA GLN A 54 2.22 8.37 3.31
C GLN A 54 3.10 8.79 4.50
N VAL A 55 3.29 7.90 5.47
CA VAL A 55 4.18 8.15 6.62
C VAL A 55 5.60 8.40 6.13
N CYS A 56 6.15 7.55 5.27
CA CYS A 56 7.51 7.77 4.76
C CYS A 56 7.65 9.05 3.92
N ALA A 57 6.63 9.42 3.14
CA ALA A 57 6.63 10.68 2.41
C ALA A 57 6.71 11.89 3.36
N VAL A 58 5.93 11.88 4.46
CA VAL A 58 5.97 12.93 5.47
C VAL A 58 7.31 12.97 6.21
N VAL A 59 7.86 11.81 6.60
CA VAL A 59 9.18 11.72 7.25
C VAL A 59 10.28 12.31 6.37
N THR A 60 10.24 12.02 5.07
CA THR A 60 11.20 12.56 4.10
C THR A 60 11.07 14.08 3.99
N ALA A 61 9.84 14.62 3.96
CA ALA A 61 9.61 16.06 3.96
C ALA A 61 10.08 16.71 5.28
N LEU A 62 9.80 16.09 6.44
CA LEU A 62 10.25 16.57 7.74
C LEU A 62 11.77 16.60 7.86
N SER A 63 12.48 15.63 7.26
CA SER A 63 13.94 15.63 7.26
C SER A 63 14.52 16.95 6.73
N SER A 64 13.87 17.56 5.73
CA SER A 64 14.28 18.85 5.18
C SER A 64 13.95 20.05 6.09
N LEU A 65 12.93 19.93 6.95
CA LEU A 65 12.45 20.99 7.83
C LEU A 65 13.21 21.05 9.16
N VAL A 66 13.47 19.89 9.77
CA VAL A 66 14.07 19.82 11.12
C VAL A 66 15.60 19.77 11.08
N SER A 67 16.20 19.97 9.89
CA SER A 67 17.65 19.89 9.65
C SER A 67 18.31 18.62 10.21
N THR A 68 17.52 17.56 10.37
CA THR A 68 17.94 16.28 10.90
C THR A 68 17.75 15.27 9.78
N PRO A 69 18.82 14.61 9.30
CA PRO A 69 18.69 13.59 8.29
C PRO A 69 17.94 12.39 8.88
N LEU A 70 16.74 12.12 8.35
CA LEU A 70 15.91 10.99 8.70
C LEU A 70 15.81 10.05 7.50
N SER A 71 15.90 8.74 7.72
CA SER A 71 15.51 7.74 6.74
C SER A 71 14.21 7.07 7.14
N CYS A 72 13.47 6.58 6.14
CA CYS A 72 12.26 5.80 6.35
C CYS A 72 12.32 4.55 5.48
N GLU A 73 12.08 3.39 6.07
CA GLU A 73 12.04 2.10 5.40
C GLU A 73 10.73 1.38 5.71
N ILE A 74 10.16 0.73 4.71
CA ILE A 74 8.94 -0.07 4.85
C ILE A 74 9.35 -1.54 4.84
N ARG A 75 9.07 -2.27 5.91
CA ARG A 75 9.39 -3.69 6.09
C ARG A 75 8.12 -4.54 6.20
N GLN A 76 8.11 -5.69 5.53
CA GLN A 76 7.01 -6.66 5.53
C GLN A 76 7.41 -7.90 6.33
#